data_AF-A0AAV0IZQ6-F1
#
_entry.id   AF-A0AAV0IZQ6-F1
#
_cell.length_a   1.000
_cell.length_b   1.000
_cell.length_c   1.000
_cell.angle_alpha   90.00
_cell.angle_beta   90.00
_cell.angle_gamma   90.00
#
_symmetry.space_group_name_H-M   'P 1'
#
loop_
_entity.id
_entity.type
_entity.pdbx_description
1 polymer ?
#
loop_
_entity_poly.entity_id
_entity_poly.type
_entity_poly.pdbx_seq_one_letter_code
_entity_poly.pdbx_strand_id
1 'polypeptide(L)'
;MGSAAEAATMSTHGSLAEKKPTVVFVLGGPGSGKGTQCANIVEHFGYTHLSAGDLLRAEIKSGSENGTMIQTMIKEGKIVPSEVTIKLLEKAILGIDNDKFLIDGFPRNEENRAAFEAVTKIEPEFVLFFDCPEEEMERRLLSRNQVELM
;
A
#
# COMPACT_ATOMS: atom_id res chain seq x y z
N MET A 1 43.00 -2.57 -31.96
CA MET A 1 42.26 -3.84 -31.74
C MET A 1 41.81 -3.87 -30.29
N GLY A 2 40.50 -4.07 -30.06
CA GLY A 2 39.80 -4.20 -28.74
C GLY A 2 39.66 -2.87 -27.96
N SER A 3 38.50 -2.25 -27.73
CA SER A 3 37.16 -2.72 -27.29
C SER A 3 37.25 -3.53 -25.98
N ALA A 4 36.48 -3.30 -24.92
CA ALA A 4 35.12 -2.74 -24.83
C ALA A 4 34.90 -2.03 -23.49
N ALA A 5 33.97 -1.06 -23.51
CA ALA A 5 33.30 -0.55 -22.33
C ALA A 5 32.27 -1.59 -21.85
N GLU A 6 32.24 -1.90 -20.56
CA GLU A 6 31.13 -2.64 -19.94
C GLU A 6 30.12 -1.65 -19.40
N ALA A 7 29.01 -1.53 -20.12
CA ALA A 7 27.82 -0.84 -19.70
C ALA A 7 27.12 -1.63 -18.60
N ALA A 8 26.90 -0.99 -17.44
CA ALA A 8 26.08 -1.54 -16.37
C ALA A 8 24.64 -1.74 -16.86
N THR A 9 24.13 -2.94 -16.59
CA THR A 9 22.87 -3.48 -17.09
C THR A 9 21.67 -2.69 -16.57
N MET A 10 20.90 -2.10 -17.48
CA MET A 10 19.59 -1.53 -17.19
C MET A 10 18.62 -2.65 -16.83
N SER A 11 18.08 -2.64 -15.62
CA SER A 11 16.97 -3.52 -15.22
C SER A 11 15.72 -3.10 -15.99
N THR A 12 15.22 -3.99 -16.85
CA THR A 12 13.94 -3.86 -17.54
C THR A 12 12.80 -3.86 -16.51
N HIS A 13 12.17 -2.72 -16.28
CA HIS A 13 10.89 -2.67 -15.57
C HIS A 13 9.83 -3.32 -16.47
N GLY A 14 9.48 -4.58 -16.17
CA GLY A 14 8.36 -5.27 -16.81
C GLY A 14 7.05 -4.51 -16.60
N SER A 15 6.14 -4.61 -17.55
CA SER A 15 4.81 -4.02 -17.45
C SER A 15 3.95 -4.83 -16.47
N LEU A 16 3.01 -4.18 -15.77
CA LEU A 16 2.00 -4.87 -14.94
C LEU A 16 1.22 -5.93 -15.74
N ALA A 17 1.08 -5.73 -17.05
CA ALA A 17 0.43 -6.66 -17.97
C ALA A 17 1.13 -8.04 -18.06
N GLU A 18 2.44 -8.10 -17.83
CA GLU A 18 3.22 -9.35 -17.89
C GLU A 18 3.21 -10.08 -16.54
N LYS A 19 3.09 -9.33 -15.44
CA LYS A 19 3.21 -9.84 -14.07
C LYS A 19 1.94 -10.47 -13.50
N LYS A 20 0.76 -10.18 -14.08
CA LYS A 20 -0.57 -10.69 -13.66
C LYS A 20 -0.71 -10.90 -12.13
N PRO A 21 -0.54 -9.85 -11.31
CA PRO A 21 -0.55 -9.99 -9.87
C PRO A 21 -1.95 -10.32 -9.33
N THR A 22 -2.01 -11.16 -8.30
CA THR A 22 -3.17 -11.36 -7.44
C THR A 22 -3.19 -10.27 -6.38
N VAL A 23 -4.25 -9.46 -6.37
CA VAL A 23 -4.43 -8.37 -5.40
C VAL A 23 -5.66 -8.64 -4.55
N VAL A 24 -5.49 -8.55 -3.23
CA VAL A 24 -6.58 -8.57 -2.25
C VAL A 24 -6.57 -7.26 -1.48
N PHE A 25 -7.69 -6.56 -1.45
CA PHE A 25 -7.83 -5.37 -0.62
C PHE A 25 -8.15 -5.74 0.82
N VAL A 26 -7.49 -5.07 1.76
CA VAL A 26 -7.69 -5.27 3.20
C VAL A 26 -8.31 -4.02 3.80
N LEU A 27 -9.54 -4.15 4.27
CA LEU A 27 -10.32 -3.05 4.82
C LEU A 27 -10.69 -3.32 6.28
N GLY A 28 -10.89 -2.25 7.04
CA GLY A 28 -11.29 -2.32 8.44
C GLY A 28 -10.87 -1.07 9.22
N GLY A 29 -11.64 -0.75 10.25
CA GLY A 29 -11.40 0.43 11.07
C GLY A 29 -10.02 0.43 11.77
N PRO A 30 -9.52 1.60 12.19
CA PRO A 30 -8.34 1.67 13.05
C PRO A 30 -8.59 0.86 14.35
N GLY A 31 -7.64 0.02 14.74
CA GLY A 31 -7.82 -0.86 15.91
C GLY A 31 -8.47 -2.22 15.62
N SER A 32 -8.98 -2.48 14.42
CA SER A 32 -9.62 -3.77 14.07
C SER A 32 -8.66 -4.97 14.11
N GLY A 33 -7.35 -4.73 14.03
CA GLY A 33 -6.33 -5.78 14.03
C GLY A 33 -5.85 -6.19 12.63
N LYS A 34 -6.31 -5.51 11.57
CA LYS A 34 -5.92 -5.79 10.18
C LYS A 34 -4.41 -5.92 9.96
N GLY A 35 -3.59 -5.06 10.55
CA GLY A 35 -2.12 -5.13 10.38
C GLY A 35 -1.51 -6.42 10.94
N THR A 36 -1.98 -6.89 12.09
CA THR A 36 -1.56 -8.19 12.66
C THR A 36 -1.97 -9.34 11.74
N GLN A 37 -3.18 -9.28 11.20
CA GLN A 37 -3.68 -10.33 10.32
C GLN A 37 -3.00 -10.31 8.96
N CYS A 38 -2.66 -9.14 8.41
CA CYS A 38 -1.79 -9.03 7.22
C CYS A 38 -0.44 -9.72 7.46
N ALA A 39 0.20 -9.50 8.61
CA ALA A 39 1.47 -10.15 8.94
C ALA A 39 1.34 -11.69 8.97
N ASN A 40 0.27 -12.20 9.59
CA ASN A 40 -0.02 -13.64 9.58
C ASN A 40 -0.25 -14.16 8.16
N ILE A 41 -0.98 -13.43 7.31
CA ILE A 41 -1.27 -13.86 5.94
C ILE A 41 0.01 -13.88 5.08
N VAL A 42 0.88 -12.88 5.26
CA VAL A 42 2.22 -12.86 4.63
C VAL A 42 3.00 -14.11 4.99
N GLU A 43 3.09 -14.43 6.28
CA GLU A 43 3.83 -15.59 6.78
C GLU A 43 3.27 -16.93 6.28
N HIS A 44 1.94 -17.11 6.28
CA HIS A 44 1.31 -18.41 6.03
C HIS A 44 0.96 -18.65 4.56
N PHE A 45 0.71 -17.60 3.78
CA PHE A 45 0.19 -17.71 2.40
C PHE A 45 1.10 -17.06 1.34
N GLY A 46 2.24 -16.49 1.76
CA GLY A 46 3.25 -15.94 0.84
C GLY A 46 2.86 -14.63 0.16
N TYR A 47 1.90 -13.90 0.70
CA TYR A 47 1.54 -12.56 0.20
C TYR A 47 2.62 -11.54 0.56
N THR A 48 2.67 -10.45 -0.21
CA THR A 48 3.36 -9.21 0.17
C THR A 48 2.35 -8.22 0.74
N HIS A 49 2.63 -7.65 1.91
CA HIS A 49 1.79 -6.59 2.48
C HIS A 49 2.26 -5.20 2.03
N LEU A 50 1.35 -4.46 1.39
CA LEU A 50 1.52 -3.08 0.97
C LEU A 50 0.54 -2.18 1.74
N SER A 51 1.06 -1.37 2.67
CA SER A 51 0.26 -0.34 3.34
C SER A 51 0.30 0.97 2.55
N ALA A 52 -0.85 1.46 2.09
CA ALA A 52 -0.96 2.75 1.43
C ALA A 52 -0.42 3.90 2.31
N GLY A 53 -0.64 3.82 3.63
CA GLY A 53 -0.12 4.79 4.59
C GLY A 53 1.41 4.77 4.68
N ASP A 54 2.05 3.60 4.64
CA ASP A 54 3.52 3.50 4.65
C ASP A 54 4.12 4.01 3.34
N LEU A 55 3.51 3.71 2.20
CA LEU A 55 3.95 4.23 0.90
C LEU A 55 3.90 5.76 0.86
N LEU A 56 2.82 6.37 1.36
CA LEU A 56 2.71 7.83 1.47
C LEU A 56 3.76 8.42 2.42
N ARG A 57 4.00 7.78 3.58
CA ARG A 57 5.05 8.21 4.53
C ARG A 57 6.45 8.09 3.93
N ALA A 58 6.71 7.04 3.16
CA ALA A 58 7.98 6.84 2.47
C ALA A 58 8.19 7.91 1.38
N GLU A 59 7.13 8.25 0.64
CA GLU A 59 7.17 9.32 -0.37
C GLU A 59 7.40 10.70 0.26
N ILE A 60 6.82 10.98 1.43
CA ILE A 60 7.15 12.20 2.20
C ILE A 60 8.64 12.21 2.58
N LYS A 61 9.17 11.09 3.08
CA LYS A 61 10.56 10.98 3.52
C LYS A 61 11.57 11.07 2.37
N SER A 62 11.16 10.75 1.13
CA SER A 62 12.03 10.85 -0.04
C SER A 62 12.37 12.30 -0.42
N GLY A 63 11.58 13.28 0.08
CA GLY A 63 11.76 14.69 -0.25
C GLY A 63 11.32 15.04 -1.68
N SER A 64 10.53 14.19 -2.33
CA SER A 64 10.01 14.47 -3.67
C SER A 64 9.04 15.65 -3.67
N GLU A 65 8.78 16.22 -4.84
CA GLU A 65 7.77 17.26 -5.04
C GLU A 65 6.38 16.79 -4.54
N ASN A 66 6.02 15.54 -4.85
CA ASN A 66 4.82 14.89 -4.32
C ASN A 66 4.88 14.76 -2.80
N GLY A 67 6.04 14.44 -2.22
CA GLY A 67 6.23 14.30 -0.78
C GLY A 67 5.83 15.56 0.01
N THR A 68 6.18 16.74 -0.49
CA THR A 68 5.77 18.02 0.14
C THR A 68 4.27 18.25 0.09
N MET A 69 3.65 17.99 -1.07
CA MET A 69 2.19 18.07 -1.24
C MET A 69 1.46 17.09 -0.33
N ILE A 70 1.89 15.82 -0.32
CA ILE A 70 1.33 14.76 0.53
C ILE A 70 1.44 15.14 2.01
N GLN A 71 2.61 15.62 2.45
CA GLN A 71 2.82 16.03 3.84
C GLN A 71 1.83 17.13 4.26
N THR A 72 1.62 18.12 3.39
CA THR A 72 0.73 19.25 3.65
C THR A 72 -0.71 18.76 3.80
N MET A 73 -1.20 17.94 2.87
CA MET A 73 -2.56 17.39 2.92
C MET A 73 -2.79 16.55 4.17
N ILE A 74 -1.86 15.66 4.52
CA ILE A 74 -1.97 14.81 5.72
C ILE A 74 -1.99 15.66 7.00
N LYS A 75 -1.14 16.69 7.11
CA LYS A 75 -1.13 17.61 8.26
C LYS A 75 -2.46 18.36 8.41
N GLU A 76 -3.10 18.70 7.30
CA GLU A 76 -4.40 19.38 7.26
C GLU A 76 -5.60 18.43 7.41
N GLY A 77 -5.37 17.12 7.59
CA GLY A 77 -6.43 16.12 7.65
C GLY A 77 -7.17 15.92 6.32
N LYS A 78 -6.60 16.40 5.21
CA LYS A 78 -7.16 16.26 3.85
C LYS A 78 -6.81 14.89 3.26
N ILE A 79 -7.66 14.44 2.36
CA ILE A 79 -7.46 13.18 1.62
C ILE A 79 -6.47 13.43 0.47
N VAL A 80 -5.42 12.61 0.40
CA VAL A 80 -4.48 12.62 -0.72
C VAL A 80 -5.21 12.12 -1.98
N PRO A 81 -5.05 12.77 -3.14
CA PRO A 81 -5.65 12.31 -4.40
C PRO A 81 -5.35 10.84 -4.68
N SER A 82 -6.35 10.12 -5.18
CA SER A 82 -6.28 8.68 -5.35
C SER A 82 -5.16 8.27 -6.32
N GLU A 83 -4.92 9.09 -7.35
CA GLU A 83 -3.95 8.89 -8.41
C GLU A 83 -2.53 8.84 -7.87
N VAL A 84 -2.23 9.64 -6.83
CA VAL A 84 -0.93 9.63 -6.15
C VAL A 84 -0.73 8.27 -5.47
N THR A 85 -1.75 7.80 -4.75
CA THR A 85 -1.69 6.51 -4.05
C THR A 85 -1.60 5.34 -5.02
N ILE A 86 -2.37 5.36 -6.12
CA ILE A 86 -2.35 4.32 -7.16
C ILE A 86 -0.96 4.21 -7.81
N LYS A 87 -0.32 5.34 -8.14
CA LYS A 87 1.05 5.33 -8.70
C LYS A 87 2.07 4.74 -7.74
N LEU A 88 1.95 5.03 -6.45
CA LEU A 88 2.83 4.45 -5.43
C LEU A 88 2.63 2.93 -5.30
N LEU A 89 1.37 2.47 -5.34
CA LEU A 89 1.03 1.04 -5.31
C LEU A 89 1.55 0.33 -6.56
N GLU A 90 1.34 0.88 -7.76
CA GLU A 90 1.85 0.35 -9.03
C GLU A 90 3.37 0.19 -8.99
N LYS A 91 4.10 1.23 -8.57
CA LYS A 91 5.56 1.20 -8.42
C LYS A 91 5.99 0.10 -7.43
N ALA A 92 5.29 -0.04 -6.31
CA ALA A 92 5.59 -1.07 -5.31
C ALA A 92 5.35 -2.48 -5.85
N ILE A 93 4.23 -2.73 -6.51
CA ILE A 93 3.89 -4.02 -7.12
C ILE A 93 4.94 -4.40 -8.18
N LEU A 94 5.35 -3.45 -9.03
CA LEU A 94 6.36 -3.70 -10.06
C LEU A 94 7.75 -3.98 -9.48
N GLY A 95 8.12 -3.28 -8.40
CA GLY A 95 9.45 -3.37 -7.79
C GLY A 95 9.70 -4.60 -6.91
N ILE A 96 8.67 -5.38 -6.56
CA ILE A 96 8.78 -6.54 -5.67
C ILE A 96 8.62 -7.83 -6.45
N ASP A 97 9.57 -8.75 -6.39
CA ASP A 97 9.48 -10.06 -7.06
C ASP A 97 8.52 -11.02 -6.33
N ASN A 98 7.23 -10.73 -6.43
CA ASN A 98 6.11 -11.54 -5.94
C ASN A 98 4.88 -11.28 -6.84
N ASP A 99 3.94 -12.21 -6.89
CA ASP A 99 2.68 -12.09 -7.62
C ASP A 99 1.48 -11.87 -6.70
N LYS A 100 1.59 -12.10 -5.38
CA LYS A 100 0.49 -11.95 -4.41
C LYS A 100 0.65 -10.73 -3.52
N PHE A 101 -0.38 -9.88 -3.47
CA PHE A 101 -0.34 -8.62 -2.72
C PHE A 101 -1.60 -8.39 -1.88
N LEU A 102 -1.38 -8.02 -0.62
CA LEU A 102 -2.39 -7.44 0.27
C LEU A 102 -2.22 -5.93 0.25
N ILE A 103 -3.25 -5.20 -0.14
CA ILE A 103 -3.23 -3.73 -0.11
C ILE A 103 -4.10 -3.26 1.07
N ASP A 104 -3.45 -2.71 2.10
CA ASP A 104 -4.09 -2.17 3.31
C ASP A 104 -4.22 -0.64 3.24
N GLY A 105 -5.39 -0.12 3.61
CA GLY A 105 -5.67 1.31 3.69
C GLY A 105 -6.08 1.95 2.36
N PHE A 106 -6.32 1.12 1.34
CA PHE A 106 -6.85 1.48 0.02
C PHE A 106 -7.63 0.28 -0.55
N PRO A 107 -8.72 0.47 -1.32
CA PRO A 107 -9.38 1.72 -1.64
C PRO A 107 -10.19 2.27 -0.45
N ARG A 108 -10.50 3.58 -0.44
CA ARG A 108 -11.36 4.19 0.60
C ARG A 108 -12.81 4.34 0.18
N ASN A 109 -13.08 4.25 -1.12
CA ASN A 109 -14.41 4.31 -1.71
C ASN A 109 -14.40 3.59 -3.07
N GLU A 110 -15.56 3.49 -3.68
CA GLU A 110 -15.74 2.82 -4.96
C GLU A 110 -15.00 3.52 -6.12
N GLU A 111 -14.92 4.85 -6.08
CA GLU A 111 -14.18 5.64 -7.09
C GLU A 111 -12.69 5.30 -7.08
N ASN A 112 -12.09 5.11 -5.90
CA ASN A 112 -10.69 4.69 -5.76
C ASN A 112 -10.48 3.28 -6.32
N ARG A 113 -11.41 2.35 -6.08
CA ARG A 113 -11.37 0.98 -6.64
C ARG A 113 -11.38 1.04 -8.17
N ALA A 114 -12.35 1.75 -8.74
CA ALA A 114 -12.50 1.89 -10.18
C ALA A 114 -11.27 2.57 -10.83
N ALA A 115 -10.72 3.60 -10.19
CA ALA A 115 -9.50 4.26 -10.65
C ALA A 115 -8.28 3.32 -10.62
N PHE A 116 -8.14 2.50 -9.57
CA PHE A 116 -7.08 1.50 -9.48
C PHE A 116 -7.15 0.49 -10.62
N GLU A 117 -8.33 -0.10 -10.86
CA GLU A 117 -8.55 -1.04 -11.98
C GLU A 117 -8.28 -0.38 -13.33
N ALA A 118 -8.76 0.84 -13.53
CA ALA A 118 -8.58 1.57 -14.78
C ALA A 118 -7.11 1.87 -15.10
N VAL A 119 -6.31 2.23 -14.09
CA VAL A 119 -4.89 2.58 -14.26
C VAL A 119 -4.02 1.32 -14.34
N THR A 120 -4.16 0.41 -13.38
CA THR A 120 -3.27 -0.75 -13.22
C THR A 120 -3.64 -1.93 -14.13
N LYS A 121 -4.90 -1.96 -14.60
CA LYS A 121 -5.52 -3.11 -15.30
C LYS A 121 -5.57 -4.39 -14.45
N ILE A 122 -5.44 -4.26 -13.13
CA ILE A 122 -5.56 -5.36 -12.17
C ILE A 122 -6.97 -5.34 -11.61
N GLU A 123 -7.69 -6.47 -11.75
CA GLU A 123 -8.94 -6.72 -11.05
C GLU A 123 -8.62 -7.38 -9.69
N PRO A 124 -8.99 -6.77 -8.56
CA PRO A 124 -8.80 -7.38 -7.24
C PRO A 124 -9.62 -8.67 -7.11
N GLU A 125 -9.05 -9.70 -6.49
CA GLU A 125 -9.71 -11.01 -6.35
C GLU A 125 -10.91 -10.94 -5.39
N PHE A 126 -10.71 -10.26 -4.25
CA PHE A 126 -11.76 -9.98 -3.28
C PHE A 126 -11.31 -8.89 -2.30
N VAL A 127 -12.24 -8.48 -1.44
CA VAL A 127 -12.00 -7.60 -0.30
C VAL A 127 -12.07 -8.41 0.98
N LEU A 128 -10.99 -8.40 1.77
CA LEU A 128 -10.97 -8.92 3.13
C LEU A 128 -11.33 -7.80 4.11
N PHE A 129 -12.57 -7.81 4.60
CA PHE A 129 -13.07 -6.82 5.55
C PHE A 129 -12.96 -7.34 6.98
N PHE A 130 -12.15 -6.66 7.80
CA PHE A 130 -12.03 -6.92 9.23
C PHE A 130 -13.12 -6.17 9.99
N ASP A 131 -14.21 -6.89 10.25
CA ASP A 131 -15.29 -6.42 11.11
C ASP A 131 -14.88 -6.53 12.58
N CYS A 132 -15.03 -5.43 13.31
CA CYS A 132 -14.71 -5.32 14.72
C CYS A 132 -15.68 -4.31 15.33
N PRO A 133 -16.33 -4.63 16.46
CA PRO A 133 -17.19 -3.68 17.16
C PRO A 133 -16.46 -2.36 17.45
N GLU A 134 -17.16 -1.24 17.28
CA GLU A 134 -16.61 0.10 17.49
C GLU A 134 -16.04 0.26 18.90
N GLU A 135 -16.78 -0.18 19.93
CA GLU A 135 -16.34 -0.17 21.33
C GLU A 135 -14.98 -0.86 21.53
N GLU A 136 -14.75 -1.98 20.84
CA GLU A 136 -13.50 -2.73 20.94
C GLU A 136 -12.37 -2.04 20.17
N MET A 137 -12.66 -1.45 19.01
CA MET A 137 -11.70 -0.63 18.26
C MET A 137 -11.27 0.59 19.09
N GLU A 138 -12.21 1.31 19.69
CA GLU A 138 -11.96 2.45 20.57
C GLU A 138 -11.12 2.04 21.78
N ARG A 139 -11.53 0.96 22.49
CA ARG A 139 -10.78 0.42 23.63
C ARG A 139 -9.32 0.14 23.27
N ARG A 140 -9.07 -0.47 22.11
CA ARG A 140 -7.71 -0.76 21.62
C ARG A 140 -6.94 0.51 21.27
N LEU A 141 -7.58 1.50 20.66
CA LEU A 141 -6.93 2.77 20.32
C LEU A 141 -6.57 3.58 21.56
N LEU A 142 -7.45 3.64 22.55
CA LEU A 142 -7.19 4.32 23.83
C LEU A 142 -6.10 3.62 24.65
N SER A 143 -6.01 2.29 24.56
CA SER A 143 -4.96 1.52 25.24
C SER A 143 -3.56 1.75 24.65
N ARG A 144 -3.46 2.13 23.37
CA ARG A 144 -2.16 2.38 22.71
C ARG A 144 -1.44 3.60 23.27
N ASN A 145 -2.16 4.63 23.71
CA ASN A 145 -1.56 5.85 24.26
C ASN A 145 -1.17 5.72 25.74
N GLN A 146 -1.55 4.64 26.42
CA GLN A 146 -1.23 4.44 27.83
C GLN A 146 0.20 3.90 28.06
N VAL A 147 0.86 3.38 27.03
CA VAL A 147 2.22 2.81 27.15
C VAL A 147 3.30 3.89 27.19
N GLU A 148 2.99 5.15 26.85
CA GLU A 148 3.95 6.26 26.83
C GLU A 148 3.97 7.09 28.14
N LEU A 149 3.16 6.71 29.13
CA LEU A 149 3.02 7.41 30.43
C LEU A 149 3.37 6.53 31.65
N MET A 150 3.98 5.34 31.45
CA MET A 150 4.50 4.48 32.52
C MET A 150 6.01 4.37 32.47
#